data_AF-A0A0K8R3H0-F1
#
_entry.id   AF-A0A0K8R3H0-F1
#
_cell.length_a   1.000
_cell.length_b   1.000
_cell.length_c   1.000
_cell.angle_alpha   90.00
_cell.angle_beta   90.00
_cell.angle_gamma   90.00
#
_symmetry.space_group_name_H-M   'P 1'
#
loop_
_entity.id
_entity.type
_entity.pdbx_description
1 polymer ?
#
loop_
_entity_poly.entity_id
_entity_poly.type
_entity_poly.pdbx_seq_one_letter_code
_entity_poly.pdbx_strand_id
1 'polypeptide(L)'
;MLLIIFAMVHISSAIDNEITPEVTEGHEICLNLIKKIGDIACLLIGEQGFDRLGESTCLIHCSGGEYPITLPDGTCDRIFKPEHWQAYFKMFNHLPPLEYQECGVDWKRKLERWLESWEKRSKAAHESICKTNGRQAAGDTAN
;
A
#
# COMPACT_ATOMS: atom_id res chain seq x y z
N MET A 1 -32.77 19.77 52.60
CA MET A 1 -33.05 19.12 51.30
C MET A 1 -33.03 20.18 50.22
N LEU A 2 -31.87 20.46 49.63
CA LEU A 2 -31.69 21.39 48.51
C LEU A 2 -30.38 21.04 47.77
N LEU A 3 -30.18 19.74 47.56
CA LEU A 3 -29.12 19.17 46.72
C LEU A 3 -29.82 18.27 45.70
N ILE A 4 -30.53 18.91 44.77
CA ILE A 4 -30.93 18.31 43.49
C ILE A 4 -29.97 18.93 42.49
N ILE A 5 -28.73 18.44 42.47
CA ILE A 5 -28.24 17.56 41.41
C ILE A 5 -28.43 18.23 40.04
N PHE A 6 -27.61 19.25 39.79
CA PHE A 6 -27.20 19.69 38.45
C PHE A 6 -26.32 18.59 37.81
N ALA A 7 -26.86 17.39 37.56
CA ALA A 7 -26.09 16.27 37.01
C ALA A 7 -26.73 15.66 35.76
N MET A 8 -27.32 16.48 34.88
CA MET A 8 -27.78 15.99 33.57
C MET A 8 -27.54 17.00 32.44
N VAL A 9 -26.35 17.57 32.36
CA VAL A 9 -25.81 18.14 31.10
C VAL A 9 -24.31 17.85 31.02
N HIS A 10 -23.94 16.58 30.93
CA HIS A 10 -22.63 16.16 30.40
C HIS A 10 -22.81 14.81 29.69
N ILE A 11 -23.64 14.79 28.65
CA ILE A 11 -23.36 13.90 27.54
C ILE A 11 -22.31 14.66 26.72
N SER A 12 -21.06 14.61 27.18
CA SER A 12 -19.95 14.88 26.29
C SER A 12 -20.09 13.85 25.17
N SER A 13 -20.42 14.32 23.98
CA SER A 13 -20.32 13.54 22.77
C SER A 13 -18.85 13.15 22.61
N ALA A 14 -18.48 11.98 23.12
CA ALA A 14 -17.29 11.28 22.68
C ALA A 14 -17.58 10.87 21.23
N ILE A 15 -17.41 11.83 20.31
CA ILE A 15 -17.10 11.52 18.93
C ILE A 15 -15.59 11.27 18.95
N ASP A 16 -15.21 10.16 19.55
CA ASP A 16 -13.96 9.55 19.13
C ASP A 16 -14.24 9.19 17.66
N ASN A 17 -13.46 9.77 16.75
CA ASN A 17 -13.40 9.33 15.36
C ASN A 17 -12.81 7.92 15.37
N GLU A 18 -13.58 6.96 15.85
CA GLU A 18 -13.23 5.57 15.98
C GLU A 18 -13.17 5.03 14.55
N ILE A 19 -11.96 5.06 13.99
CA ILE A 19 -11.61 4.29 12.80
C ILE A 19 -12.08 2.87 13.11
N THR A 20 -13.13 2.44 12.42
CA THR A 20 -13.74 1.16 12.75
C THR A 20 -12.71 0.05 12.57
N PRO A 21 -12.79 -1.03 13.37
CA PRO A 21 -11.85 -2.15 13.25
C PRO A 21 -11.83 -2.74 11.83
N GLU A 22 -12.95 -2.67 11.10
CA GLU A 22 -13.07 -3.09 9.70
C GLU A 22 -12.20 -2.25 8.74
N VAL A 23 -12.14 -0.93 8.92
CA VAL A 23 -11.29 -0.02 8.10
C VAL A 23 -9.82 -0.26 8.41
N THR A 24 -9.49 -0.50 9.68
CA THR A 24 -8.11 -0.79 10.11
C THR A 24 -7.63 -2.14 9.56
N GLU A 25 -8.48 -3.17 9.57
CA GLU A 25 -8.19 -4.47 8.99
C GLU A 25 -8.01 -4.39 7.46
N GLY A 26 -8.88 -3.65 6.78
CA GLY A 26 -8.76 -3.38 5.35
C GLY A 26 -7.42 -2.71 5.01
N HIS A 27 -7.09 -1.62 5.70
CA HIS A 27 -5.84 -0.89 5.51
C HIS A 27 -4.60 -1.82 5.54
N GLU A 28 -4.51 -2.66 6.57
CA GLU A 28 -3.39 -3.58 6.74
C GLU A 28 -3.28 -4.59 5.59
N ILE A 29 -4.40 -5.07 5.05
CA ILE A 29 -4.40 -6.00 3.91
C ILE A 29 -3.75 -5.36 2.68
N CYS A 30 -4.20 -4.18 2.27
CA CYS A 30 -3.65 -3.52 1.09
C CYS A 30 -2.21 -3.07 1.29
N LEU A 31 -1.86 -2.56 2.48
CA LEU A 31 -0.49 -2.19 2.80
C LEU A 31 0.46 -3.41 2.76
N ASN A 32 0.01 -4.57 3.26
CA ASN A 32 0.80 -5.81 3.20
C ASN A 32 0.97 -6.32 1.76
N LEU A 33 -0.04 -6.17 0.90
CA LEU A 33 0.11 -6.43 -0.53
C LEU A 33 1.16 -5.50 -1.16
N ILE A 34 1.09 -4.20 -0.88
CA ILE A 34 2.06 -3.21 -1.39
C ILE A 34 3.49 -3.56 -0.94
N LYS A 35 3.69 -3.93 0.32
CA LYS A 35 5.01 -4.35 0.84
C LYS A 35 5.57 -5.56 0.09
N LYS A 36 4.76 -6.63 -0.06
CA LYS A 36 5.15 -7.84 -0.80
C LYS A 36 5.50 -7.56 -2.26
N ILE A 37 4.69 -6.71 -2.89
CA ILE A 37 4.94 -6.26 -4.26
C ILE A 37 6.27 -5.52 -4.33
N GLY A 38 6.49 -4.59 -3.41
CA GLY A 38 7.74 -3.85 -3.29
C GLY A 38 8.95 -4.77 -3.15
N ASP A 39 8.91 -5.75 -2.24
CA ASP A 39 10.02 -6.69 -2.06
C ASP A 39 10.38 -7.41 -3.37
N ILE A 40 9.39 -7.95 -4.08
CA ILE A 40 9.64 -8.65 -5.35
C ILE A 40 10.17 -7.69 -6.40
N ALA A 41 9.54 -6.52 -6.53
CA ALA A 41 9.82 -5.58 -7.58
C ALA A 41 11.19 -4.92 -7.41
N CYS A 42 11.54 -4.53 -6.18
CA CYS A 42 12.86 -3.99 -5.80
C CYS A 42 13.98 -4.99 -6.11
N LEU A 43 13.83 -6.25 -5.69
CA LEU A 43 14.81 -7.29 -5.98
C LEU A 43 14.97 -7.52 -7.49
N LEU A 44 13.86 -7.49 -8.23
CA LEU A 44 13.85 -7.73 -9.67
C LEU A 44 14.57 -6.62 -10.46
N ILE A 45 14.54 -5.37 -9.99
CA ILE A 45 15.27 -4.26 -10.62
C ILE A 45 16.72 -4.14 -10.12
N GLY A 46 17.18 -5.10 -9.30
CA GLY A 46 18.56 -5.16 -8.80
C GLY A 46 18.81 -4.34 -7.54
N GLU A 47 17.75 -3.88 -6.87
CA GLU A 47 17.83 -3.26 -5.55
C GLU A 47 17.62 -4.34 -4.47
N GLN A 48 17.53 -3.96 -3.19
CA GLN A 48 17.26 -4.92 -2.11
C GLN A 48 15.75 -5.18 -1.98
N GLY A 49 15.17 -5.03 -0.78
CA GLY A 49 13.73 -5.17 -0.56
C GLY A 49 12.99 -3.83 -0.51
N PHE A 50 11.70 -3.90 -0.21
CA PHE A 50 10.88 -2.76 0.15
C PHE A 50 11.51 -2.02 1.36
N ASP A 51 11.60 -0.70 1.27
CA ASP A 51 12.00 0.17 2.38
C ASP A 51 10.77 0.89 2.96
N ARG A 52 10.11 1.68 2.11
CA ARG A 52 8.97 2.51 2.52
C ARG A 52 8.03 2.81 1.35
N LEU A 53 6.80 3.15 1.70
CA LEU A 53 5.84 3.74 0.79
C LEU A 53 5.80 5.25 1.03
N GLY A 54 6.12 6.05 0.01
CA GLY A 54 5.90 7.49 0.05
C GLY A 54 4.43 7.80 -0.16
N GLU A 55 3.68 8.05 0.92
CA GLU A 55 2.22 8.28 0.84
C GLU A 55 1.87 9.49 -0.04
N SER A 56 2.70 10.54 -0.02
CA SER A 56 2.49 11.74 -0.83
C SER A 56 2.96 11.61 -2.28
N THR A 57 3.94 10.74 -2.54
CA THR A 57 4.52 10.53 -3.87
C THR A 57 3.90 9.34 -4.60
N CYS A 58 3.19 8.47 -3.89
CA CYS A 58 2.67 7.20 -4.41
C CYS A 58 3.76 6.26 -4.94
N LEU A 59 4.94 6.32 -4.32
CA LEU A 59 6.13 5.58 -4.73
C LEU A 59 6.54 4.56 -3.66
N ILE A 60 6.76 3.33 -4.09
CA ILE A 60 7.52 2.35 -3.33
C ILE A 60 9.00 2.71 -3.48
N HIS A 61 9.67 2.89 -2.36
CA HIS A 61 11.12 3.03 -2.30
C HIS A 61 11.74 1.72 -1.85
N CYS A 62 12.89 1.39 -2.43
CA CYS A 62 13.64 0.19 -2.12
C CYS A 62 14.85 0.52 -1.25
N SER A 63 15.27 -0.46 -0.45
CA SER A 63 16.45 -0.34 0.38
C SER A 63 17.73 -0.30 -0.47
N GLY A 64 18.57 0.71 -0.23
CA GLY A 64 19.85 0.88 -0.93
C GLY A 64 19.72 1.24 -2.42
N GLY A 65 18.54 1.70 -2.84
CA GLY A 65 18.19 2.00 -4.23
C GLY A 65 17.84 3.46 -4.50
N GLU A 66 17.79 3.82 -5.78
CA GLU A 66 17.40 5.15 -6.27
C GLU A 66 16.18 5.09 -7.20
N TYR A 67 15.72 3.90 -7.58
CA TYR A 67 14.68 3.70 -8.60
C TYR A 67 13.33 3.34 -7.96
N PRO A 68 12.53 4.34 -7.55
CA PRO A 68 11.23 4.07 -6.96
C PRO A 68 10.26 3.45 -7.97
N ILE A 69 9.28 2.72 -7.43
CA ILE A 69 8.26 2.01 -8.21
C ILE A 69 6.91 2.65 -7.91
N THR A 70 6.26 3.20 -8.94
CA THR A 70 4.94 3.82 -8.80
C THR A 70 3.86 2.78 -8.54
N LEU A 71 2.96 3.05 -7.60
CA LEU A 71 1.75 2.24 -7.42
C LEU A 71 0.83 2.37 -8.63
N PRO A 72 -0.08 1.40 -8.86
CA PRO A 72 -1.04 1.47 -9.96
C PRO A 72 -1.93 2.71 -9.86
N ASP A 73 -2.33 3.25 -11.02
CA ASP A 73 -3.13 4.48 -11.10
C ASP A 73 -4.34 4.47 -10.16
N GLY A 74 -4.56 5.58 -9.48
CA GLY A 74 -5.67 5.75 -8.53
C GLY A 74 -5.53 5.01 -7.20
N THR A 75 -4.54 4.14 -6.99
CA THR A 75 -4.32 3.50 -5.68
C THR A 75 -3.98 4.52 -4.59
N CYS A 76 -3.37 5.65 -4.95
CA CYS A 76 -3.13 6.78 -4.05
C CYS A 76 -3.99 8.00 -4.35
N ASP A 77 -5.10 7.84 -5.07
CA ASP A 77 -6.08 8.92 -5.10
C ASP A 77 -6.73 9.00 -3.72
N ARG A 78 -7.32 10.16 -3.39
CA ARG A 78 -8.15 10.28 -2.19
C ARG A 78 -9.56 9.83 -2.51
N ILE A 79 -10.21 9.20 -1.54
CA ILE A 79 -11.58 8.65 -1.69
C ILE A 79 -12.64 9.72 -2.02
N PHE A 80 -12.32 10.99 -1.79
CA PHE A 80 -13.15 12.11 -2.17
C PHE A 80 -12.46 13.00 -3.19
N LYS A 81 -13.26 13.66 -4.03
CA LYS A 81 -12.77 14.68 -4.96
C LYS A 81 -12.22 15.91 -4.23
N PRO A 82 -11.29 16.67 -4.85
CA PRO A 82 -10.62 17.82 -4.22
C PRO A 82 -11.56 18.86 -3.59
N GLU A 83 -12.72 19.11 -4.21
CA GLU A 83 -13.73 20.06 -3.71
C GLU A 83 -14.27 19.71 -2.31
N HIS A 84 -14.16 18.45 -1.87
CA HIS A 84 -14.63 17.99 -0.56
C HIS A 84 -13.52 17.96 0.50
N TRP A 85 -12.25 18.12 0.12
CA TRP A 85 -11.13 17.93 1.04
C TRP A 85 -11.12 18.95 2.18
N GLN A 86 -11.47 20.21 1.89
CA GLN A 86 -11.52 21.25 2.91
C GLN A 86 -12.61 20.98 3.95
N ALA A 87 -13.79 20.54 3.51
CA ALA A 87 -14.89 20.21 4.40
C ALA A 87 -14.53 19.02 5.30
N TYR A 88 -13.95 17.97 4.71
CA TYR A 88 -13.47 16.81 5.44
C TYR A 88 -12.40 17.18 6.47
N PHE A 89 -11.39 17.98 6.07
CA PHE A 89 -10.32 18.40 6.98
C PHE A 89 -10.84 19.22 8.16
N LYS A 90 -11.82 20.12 7.94
CA LYS A 90 -12.45 20.87 9.04
C LYS A 90 -13.17 19.97 10.05
N MET A 91 -13.69 18.84 9.59
CA MET A 91 -14.46 17.91 10.42
C MET A 91 -13.57 16.90 11.16
N PHE A 92 -12.55 16.35 10.49
CA PHE A 92 -11.75 15.25 11.00
C PHE A 92 -10.29 15.62 11.34
N ASN A 93 -9.86 16.83 11.00
CA ASN A 93 -8.49 17.34 11.21
C ASN A 93 -7.38 16.50 10.54
N HIS A 94 -7.73 15.77 9.49
CA HIS A 94 -6.81 15.11 8.57
C HIS A 94 -7.40 15.12 7.16
N LEU A 95 -6.59 14.83 6.15
CA LEU A 95 -7.08 14.72 4.77
C LEU A 95 -7.87 13.41 4.60
N PRO A 96 -8.81 13.34 3.63
CA PRO A 96 -9.49 12.11 3.30
C PRO A 96 -8.50 10.98 3.03
N PRO A 97 -8.77 9.74 3.45
CA PRO A 97 -7.86 8.63 3.24
C PRO A 97 -7.59 8.41 1.74
N LEU A 98 -6.44 7.81 1.47
CA LEU A 98 -6.10 7.30 0.15
C LEU A 98 -6.92 6.05 -0.13
N GLU A 99 -7.16 5.76 -1.40
CA GLU A 99 -7.94 4.60 -1.85
C GLU A 99 -7.41 3.26 -1.29
N TYR A 100 -6.08 3.08 -1.26
CA TYR A 100 -5.48 1.88 -0.64
C TYR A 100 -5.67 1.83 0.88
N GLN A 101 -5.86 2.97 1.55
CA GLN A 101 -6.02 3.02 3.00
C GLN A 101 -7.40 2.51 3.42
N GLU A 102 -8.45 2.78 2.64
CA GLU A 102 -9.76 2.12 2.82
C GLU A 102 -9.73 0.65 2.37
N CYS A 103 -8.86 0.32 1.41
CA CYS A 103 -8.72 -1.03 0.87
C CYS A 103 -10.04 -1.68 0.42
N GLY A 104 -10.86 -0.92 -0.30
CA GLY A 104 -12.08 -1.46 -0.91
C GLY A 104 -11.80 -2.70 -1.78
N VAL A 105 -12.81 -3.54 -1.99
CA VAL A 105 -12.71 -4.82 -2.73
C VAL A 105 -12.02 -4.66 -4.09
N ASP A 106 -12.29 -3.56 -4.79
CA ASP A 106 -11.69 -3.26 -6.08
C ASP A 106 -10.18 -2.99 -6.00
N TRP A 107 -9.73 -2.27 -4.98
CA TRP A 107 -8.33 -1.96 -4.75
C TRP A 107 -7.54 -3.16 -4.26
N LYS A 108 -8.11 -3.94 -3.33
CA LYS A 108 -7.54 -5.22 -2.90
C LYS A 108 -7.30 -6.12 -4.12
N ARG A 109 -8.33 -6.33 -4.94
CA ARG A 109 -8.25 -7.15 -6.16
C ARG A 109 -7.26 -6.59 -7.18
N LYS A 110 -7.14 -5.27 -7.29
CA LYS A 110 -6.14 -4.63 -8.16
C LYS A 110 -4.72 -4.92 -7.70
N LEU A 111 -4.45 -4.79 -6.40
CA LEU A 111 -3.15 -5.09 -5.80
C LEU A 111 -2.80 -6.58 -5.87
N GLU A 112 -3.77 -7.48 -5.67
CA GLU A 112 -3.57 -8.93 -5.84
C GLU A 112 -3.14 -9.29 -7.27
N ARG A 113 -3.82 -8.74 -8.29
CA ARG A 113 -3.41 -8.93 -9.70
C ARG A 113 -2.04 -8.34 -10.00
N TRP A 114 -1.71 -7.22 -9.36
CA TRP A 114 -0.41 -6.57 -9.55
C TRP A 114 0.72 -7.41 -8.91
N LEU A 115 0.47 -8.00 -7.73
CA LEU A 115 1.35 -8.98 -7.10
C LEU A 115 1.59 -10.19 -8.01
N GLU A 116 0.52 -10.83 -8.51
CA GLU A 116 0.64 -11.96 -9.44
C GLU A 116 1.48 -11.60 -10.69
N SER A 117 1.30 -10.39 -11.20
CA SER A 117 2.08 -9.89 -12.35
C SER A 117 3.57 -9.75 -12.03
N TRP A 118 3.92 -9.28 -10.83
CA TRP A 118 5.31 -9.19 -10.38
C TRP A 118 5.93 -10.55 -10.10
N GLU A 119 5.20 -11.47 -9.48
CA GLU A 119 5.64 -12.87 -9.28
C GLU A 119 5.94 -13.55 -10.62
N LYS A 120 5.04 -13.37 -11.61
CA LYS A 120 5.25 -13.88 -12.97
C LYS A 120 6.50 -13.30 -13.64
N ARG A 121 6.75 -11.99 -13.48
CA ARG A 121 7.96 -11.34 -14.01
C ARG A 121 9.22 -11.87 -13.33
N SER A 122 9.20 -12.01 -12.00
CA SER A 122 10.33 -12.55 -11.23
C SER A 122 10.67 -13.97 -11.68
N LYS A 123 9.66 -14.84 -11.83
CA LYS A 123 9.84 -16.19 -12.37
C LYS A 123 10.43 -16.16 -13.80
N ALA A 124 9.89 -15.33 -14.68
CA ALA A 124 10.38 -15.22 -16.06
C ALA A 124 11.84 -14.74 -16.11
N ALA A 125 12.22 -13.78 -15.28
CA ALA A 125 13.60 -13.29 -15.18
C ALA A 125 14.55 -14.37 -14.63
N HIS A 126 14.14 -15.08 -13.57
CA HIS A 126 14.91 -16.21 -13.06
C HIS A 126 15.13 -17.28 -14.14
N GLU A 127 14.05 -17.68 -14.84
CA GLU A 127 14.14 -18.67 -15.90
C GLU A 127 15.01 -18.22 -17.08
N SER A 128 14.95 -16.96 -17.49
CA SER A 128 15.74 -16.47 -18.62
C SER A 128 17.23 -16.44 -18.30
N ILE A 129 17.61 -16.04 -17.08
CA ILE A 129 19.00 -16.00 -16.62
C ILE A 129 19.52 -17.44 -16.43
N CYS A 130 18.79 -18.29 -15.70
CA CYS A 130 19.25 -19.64 -15.39
C CYS A 130 19.27 -20.58 -16.60
N LYS A 131 18.33 -20.46 -17.55
CA LYS A 131 18.38 -21.22 -18.81
C LYS A 131 19.57 -20.82 -19.70
N THR A 132 20.02 -19.56 -19.61
CA THR A 132 21.19 -19.07 -20.35
C THR A 132 22.48 -19.70 -19.79
N ASN A 133 22.61 -19.77 -18.46
CA ASN A 133 23.77 -20.38 -17.80
C ASN A 133 23.92 -21.89 -18.13
N GLY A 134 22.82 -22.63 -18.26
CA GLY A 134 22.86 -24.04 -18.66
C GLY A 134 23.27 -24.29 -20.12
N ARG A 135 23.02 -23.32 -21.03
CA ARG A 135 23.48 -23.40 -22.43
C ARG A 135 24.94 -23.01 -22.59
N GLN A 136 25.42 -22.03 -21.83
CA GLN A 136 26.84 -21.66 -21.80
C GLN A 136 27.71 -22.80 -21.26
N ALA A 137 27.31 -23.41 -20.14
CA ALA A 137 28.03 -24.57 -19.58
C ALA A 137 28.10 -25.77 -20.54
N ALA A 138 27.06 -26.01 -21.34
CA ALA A 138 27.05 -27.10 -22.34
C ALA A 138 27.91 -26.79 -23.58
N GLY A 139 28.06 -25.52 -23.95
CA GLY A 139 28.94 -25.08 -25.04
C GLY A 139 30.43 -25.10 -24.67
N ASP A 140 30.75 -24.77 -23.42
CA ASP A 140 32.15 -24.74 -22.93
C ASP A 140 32.73 -26.14 -22.69
N THR A 141 31.88 -27.18 -22.55
CA THR A 141 32.33 -28.59 -22.50
C THR A 141 32.50 -29.24 -23.88
N ALA A 142 32.21 -28.52 -24.97
CA ALA A 142 32.24 -29.04 -26.33
C ALA A 142 33.46 -28.56 -27.16
N ASN A 143 34.47 -27.93 -26.53
CA ASN A 143 35.73 -27.51 -27.15
C ASN A 143 36.94 -28.11 -26.43
#